data_AF-A0A955NUH1-F1
#
_entry.id   AF-A0A955NUH1-F1
#
_cell.length_a   1.000
_cell.length_b   1.000
_cell.length_c   1.000
_cell.angle_alpha   90.00
_cell.angle_beta   90.00
_cell.angle_gamma   90.00
#
_symmetry.space_group_name_H-M   'P 1'
#
loop_
_entity.id
_entity.type
_entity.pdbx_description
1 polymer ?
#
loop_
_entity_poly.entity_id
_entity_poly.type
_entity_poly.pdbx_seq_one_letter_code
_entity_poly.pdbx_strand_id
1 'polypeptide(L)'
;MKFRLIALLALTAAFRIVAEPTPEQVETAMKKATNYLLDEVSTHGGFVALYTEDLSRCWGEVPARNSMIWIQDAGTTTVGKALLDVYRETGDPFYREALMKVANAIVAAQRPEGGWHYFHDFDPSGVEKWYEEVGSKAWGWEEFYHWDDNSTFDDDVTAGASDFLMDVYWETLDPRYKGPLMKALDFVLEAQYPLGGWPQRYPHPHGYSAYYTFNDGVTEGNIQLLWKAYKKFGNEEYRKAALRGMYFYIVSQNPPPQAGWSQAHELSL
;
A
#
# COMPACT_ATOMS: atom_id res chain seq x y z
N MET A 1 -58.74 37.99 37.06
CA MET A 1 -57.73 37.58 36.07
C MET A 1 -57.73 36.06 35.97
N LYS A 2 -58.15 35.49 34.82
CA LYS A 2 -58.13 34.04 34.57
C LYS A 2 -56.77 33.68 33.94
N PHE A 3 -55.92 32.94 34.63
CA PHE A 3 -54.72 32.37 34.03
C PHE A 3 -55.08 31.04 33.34
N ARG A 4 -54.84 30.97 32.03
CA ARG A 4 -54.91 29.73 31.24
C ARG A 4 -53.61 28.95 31.48
N LEU A 5 -53.74 27.71 31.94
CA LEU A 5 -52.62 26.77 32.03
C LEU A 5 -52.28 26.29 30.62
N ILE A 6 -51.12 26.66 30.10
CA ILE A 6 -50.57 26.08 28.86
C ILE A 6 -49.88 24.78 29.29
N ALA A 7 -50.44 23.65 28.87
CA ALA A 7 -49.78 22.35 29.04
C ALA A 7 -48.58 22.28 28.07
N LEU A 8 -47.37 22.33 28.63
CA LEU A 8 -46.15 22.07 27.90
C LEU A 8 -46.07 20.56 27.64
N LEU A 9 -46.33 20.13 26.40
CA LEU A 9 -46.02 18.76 25.98
C LEU A 9 -44.50 18.60 25.99
N ALA A 10 -43.97 17.92 27.00
CA ALA A 10 -42.59 17.47 27.01
C ALA A 10 -42.43 16.37 25.96
N LEU A 11 -41.82 16.71 24.82
CA LEU A 11 -41.38 15.74 23.83
C LEU A 11 -40.16 15.01 24.42
N THR A 12 -40.38 13.88 25.08
CA THR A 12 -39.29 13.01 25.50
C THR A 12 -38.72 12.32 24.28
N ALA A 13 -37.63 12.87 23.73
CA ALA A 13 -36.80 12.14 22.78
C ALA A 13 -36.22 10.93 23.53
N ALA A 14 -36.79 9.74 23.30
CA ALA A 14 -36.24 8.51 23.82
C ALA A 14 -34.90 8.27 23.12
N PHE A 15 -33.80 8.55 23.81
CA PHE A 15 -32.49 8.04 23.42
C PHE A 15 -32.59 6.51 23.43
N ARG A 16 -32.62 5.91 22.24
CA ARG A 16 -32.44 4.46 22.12
C ARG A 16 -30.99 4.18 22.48
N ILE A 17 -30.77 3.57 23.65
CA ILE A 17 -29.54 2.86 23.91
C ILE A 17 -29.52 1.69 22.92
N VAL A 18 -28.74 1.83 21.86
CA VAL A 18 -28.46 0.72 20.95
C VAL A 18 -27.58 -0.24 21.76
N ALA A 19 -28.09 -1.46 21.99
CA ALA A 19 -27.30 -2.50 22.64
C ALA A 19 -26.03 -2.76 21.81
N GLU A 20 -24.92 -3.05 22.48
CA GLU A 20 -23.69 -3.45 21.78
C GLU A 20 -23.96 -4.67 20.90
N PRO A 21 -23.39 -4.71 19.68
CA PRO A 21 -23.61 -5.83 18.78
C PRO A 21 -23.02 -7.11 19.37
N THR A 22 -23.71 -8.23 19.18
CA THR A 22 -23.17 -9.54 19.57
C THR A 22 -22.00 -9.94 18.66
N PRO A 23 -21.09 -10.83 19.10
CA PRO A 23 -20.02 -11.34 18.25
C PRO A 23 -20.52 -11.92 16.90
N GLU A 24 -21.66 -12.62 16.91
CA GLU A 24 -22.28 -13.17 15.70
C GLU A 24 -22.79 -12.08 14.75
N GLN A 25 -23.36 -10.99 15.28
CA GLN A 25 -23.78 -9.84 14.48
C GLN A 25 -22.57 -9.13 13.87
N VAL A 26 -21.47 -8.99 14.62
CA VAL A 26 -20.22 -8.43 14.12
C VAL A 26 -19.66 -9.29 13.00
N GLU A 27 -19.54 -10.61 13.20
CA GLU A 27 -19.02 -11.54 12.20
C GLU A 27 -19.88 -11.54 10.93
N THR A 28 -21.21 -11.55 11.07
CA THR A 28 -22.15 -11.47 9.95
C THR A 28 -21.96 -10.17 9.16
N ALA A 29 -21.82 -9.04 9.85
CA ALA A 29 -21.59 -7.74 9.22
C ALA A 29 -20.24 -7.70 8.48
N MET A 30 -19.17 -8.22 9.09
CA MET A 30 -17.84 -8.28 8.49
C MET A 30 -17.81 -9.16 7.24
N LYS A 31 -18.44 -10.34 7.28
CA LYS A 31 -18.56 -11.23 6.10
C LYS A 31 -19.37 -10.57 4.98
N LYS A 32 -20.47 -9.90 5.32
CA LYS A 32 -21.28 -9.14 4.36
C LYS A 32 -20.46 -8.03 3.69
N ALA A 33 -19.71 -7.25 4.47
CA ALA A 33 -18.85 -6.19 3.96
C ALA A 33 -17.74 -6.74 3.06
N THR A 34 -17.12 -7.86 3.47
CA THR A 34 -16.04 -8.51 2.70
C THR A 34 -16.54 -9.05 1.36
N ASN A 35 -17.72 -9.69 1.34
CA ASN A 35 -18.35 -10.11 0.09
C ASN A 35 -18.65 -8.92 -0.82
N TYR A 36 -19.24 -7.84 -0.29
CA TYR A 36 -19.49 -6.65 -1.09
C TYR A 36 -18.20 -6.07 -1.69
N LEU A 37 -17.13 -5.95 -0.89
CA LEU A 37 -15.85 -5.47 -1.38
C LEU A 37 -15.29 -6.36 -2.50
N LEU A 38 -15.30 -7.68 -2.31
CA LEU A 38 -14.72 -8.60 -3.29
C LEU A 38 -15.57 -8.76 -4.56
N ASP A 39 -16.89 -8.81 -4.41
CA ASP A 39 -17.80 -9.19 -5.49
C ASP A 39 -18.27 -7.97 -6.30
N GLU A 40 -18.41 -6.79 -5.67
CA GLU A 40 -18.96 -5.59 -6.32
C GLU A 40 -17.91 -4.50 -6.56
N VAL A 41 -16.94 -4.35 -5.64
CA VAL A 41 -15.97 -3.22 -5.68
C VAL A 41 -14.64 -3.61 -6.33
N SER A 42 -14.16 -4.83 -6.08
CA SER A 42 -12.81 -5.22 -6.48
C SER A 42 -12.66 -5.37 -7.98
N THR A 43 -11.48 -5.02 -8.48
CA THR A 43 -11.04 -5.32 -9.83
C THR A 43 -10.01 -6.43 -9.75
N HIS A 44 -10.41 -7.65 -10.13
CA HIS A 44 -9.57 -8.85 -10.02
C HIS A 44 -9.01 -9.11 -8.60
N GLY A 45 -9.76 -8.69 -7.57
CA GLY A 45 -9.33 -8.79 -6.17
C GLY A 45 -8.47 -7.62 -5.69
N GLY A 46 -8.17 -6.63 -6.54
CA GLY A 46 -7.51 -5.39 -6.13
C GLY A 46 -8.47 -4.21 -6.01
N PHE A 47 -7.98 -3.12 -5.42
CA PHE A 47 -8.76 -1.97 -5.00
C PHE A 47 -8.03 -0.67 -5.31
N VAL A 48 -8.78 0.43 -5.39
CA VAL A 48 -8.26 1.80 -5.30
C VAL A 48 -8.70 2.45 -3.99
N ALA A 49 -8.23 3.67 -3.72
CA ALA A 49 -8.45 4.35 -2.45
C ALA A 49 -9.92 4.78 -2.24
N LEU A 50 -10.55 5.31 -3.29
CA LEU A 50 -11.85 5.98 -3.20
C LEU A 50 -12.77 5.58 -4.34
N TYR A 51 -14.06 5.47 -4.04
CA TYR A 51 -15.12 5.14 -4.96
C TYR A 51 -16.33 6.07 -4.74
N THR A 52 -17.04 6.41 -5.81
CA THR A 52 -18.41 6.92 -5.65
C THR A 52 -19.33 5.82 -5.13
N GLU A 53 -20.42 6.19 -4.46
CA GLU A 53 -21.38 5.21 -3.92
C GLU A 53 -21.97 4.28 -4.99
N ASP A 54 -22.09 4.76 -6.23
CA ASP A 54 -22.59 4.02 -7.38
C ASP A 54 -21.49 3.28 -8.16
N LEU A 55 -20.24 3.34 -7.69
CA LEU A 55 -19.04 2.74 -8.30
C LEU A 55 -18.76 3.21 -9.75
N SER A 56 -19.41 4.29 -10.20
CA SER A 56 -19.21 4.83 -11.54
C SER A 56 -17.85 5.50 -11.73
N ARG A 57 -17.23 5.94 -10.64
CA ARG A 57 -15.92 6.61 -10.63
C ARG A 57 -15.09 6.13 -9.45
N CYS A 58 -13.79 6.07 -9.65
CA CYS A 58 -12.83 5.65 -8.64
C CYS A 58 -11.52 6.43 -8.74
N TRP A 59 -10.75 6.44 -7.65
CA TRP A 59 -9.49 7.16 -7.53
C TRP A 59 -8.52 6.34 -6.68
N GLY A 60 -7.26 6.31 -7.10
CA GLY A 60 -6.17 6.20 -6.14
C GLY A 60 -5.88 7.59 -5.59
N GLU A 61 -4.67 8.08 -5.82
CA GLU A 61 -4.37 9.51 -5.62
C GLU A 61 -4.94 10.39 -6.73
N VAL A 62 -4.93 9.88 -7.95
CA VAL A 62 -5.48 10.51 -9.14
C VAL A 62 -6.68 9.71 -9.67
N PRO A 63 -7.55 10.30 -10.50
CA PRO A 63 -8.71 9.58 -11.05
C PRO A 63 -8.27 8.30 -11.76
N ALA A 64 -8.84 7.18 -11.36
CA ALA A 64 -8.48 5.85 -11.84
C ALA A 64 -9.51 5.34 -12.85
N ARG A 65 -9.09 4.42 -13.71
CA ARG A 65 -10.02 3.62 -14.52
C ARG A 65 -10.56 2.48 -13.68
N ASN A 66 -11.77 2.01 -14.00
CA ASN A 66 -12.35 0.84 -13.32
C ASN A 66 -11.60 -0.48 -13.60
N SER A 67 -10.64 -0.51 -14.53
CA SER A 67 -9.71 -1.64 -14.72
C SER A 67 -8.42 -1.51 -13.90
N MET A 68 -8.21 -0.39 -13.19
CA MET A 68 -7.02 -0.13 -12.40
C MET A 68 -7.19 -0.56 -10.94
N ILE A 69 -6.07 -0.93 -10.34
CA ILE A 69 -5.90 -1.11 -8.91
C ILE A 69 -4.71 -0.26 -8.43
N TRP A 70 -4.76 0.25 -7.21
CA TRP A 70 -3.65 0.98 -6.59
C TRP A 70 -2.87 0.06 -5.67
N ILE A 71 -1.54 0.10 -5.79
CA ILE A 71 -0.59 -0.65 -4.95
C ILE A 71 -0.14 0.21 -3.76
N GLN A 72 -0.07 1.52 -3.98
CA GLN A 72 0.17 2.52 -2.93
C GLN A 72 -0.95 2.47 -1.88
N ASP A 73 -0.60 2.73 -0.62
CA ASP A 73 -1.57 2.88 0.45
C ASP A 73 -2.20 4.30 0.40
N ALA A 74 -3.52 4.49 0.52
CA ALA A 74 -4.55 3.48 0.67
C ALA A 74 -4.94 2.79 -0.65
N GLY A 75 -5.06 1.47 -0.63
CA GLY A 75 -5.38 0.70 -1.83
C GLY A 75 -5.44 -0.81 -1.59
N THR A 76 -4.92 -1.57 -2.55
CA THR A 76 -4.98 -3.04 -2.55
C THR A 76 -4.26 -3.64 -1.35
N THR A 77 -3.06 -3.16 -1.04
CA THR A 77 -2.25 -3.59 0.11
C THR A 77 -2.95 -3.32 1.43
N THR A 78 -3.60 -2.17 1.59
CA THR A 78 -4.36 -1.82 2.80
C THR A 78 -5.48 -2.82 3.06
N VAL A 79 -6.29 -3.15 2.05
CA VAL A 79 -7.38 -4.13 2.19
C VAL A 79 -6.81 -5.52 2.48
N GLY A 80 -5.71 -5.89 1.82
CA GLY A 80 -5.01 -7.15 2.08
C GLY A 80 -4.53 -7.29 3.52
N LYS A 81 -3.86 -6.26 4.05
CA LYS A 81 -3.39 -6.21 5.45
C LYS A 81 -4.57 -6.34 6.43
N ALA A 82 -5.68 -5.65 6.18
CA ALA A 82 -6.88 -5.75 7.02
C ALA A 82 -7.49 -7.17 7.02
N LEU A 83 -7.61 -7.81 5.84
CA LEU A 83 -8.11 -9.19 5.76
C LEU A 83 -7.18 -10.19 6.42
N LEU A 84 -5.87 -9.96 6.33
CA LEU A 84 -4.87 -10.78 7.00
C LEU A 84 -5.00 -10.68 8.52
N ASP A 85 -5.19 -9.49 9.08
CA ASP A 85 -5.38 -9.31 10.52
C ASP A 85 -6.65 -10.03 10.99
N VAL A 86 -7.75 -9.89 10.26
CA VAL A 86 -8.99 -10.63 10.57
C VAL A 86 -8.76 -12.14 10.49
N TYR A 87 -8.03 -12.63 9.50
CA TYR A 87 -7.71 -14.05 9.39
C TYR A 87 -6.85 -14.54 10.56
N ARG A 88 -5.85 -13.78 11.00
CA ARG A 88 -5.00 -14.11 12.15
C ARG A 88 -5.80 -14.21 13.44
N GLU A 89 -6.74 -13.30 13.66
CA GLU A 89 -7.55 -13.27 14.87
C GLU A 89 -8.65 -14.35 14.89
N THR A 90 -9.23 -14.67 13.73
CA THR A 90 -10.40 -15.57 13.66
C THR A 90 -10.06 -16.99 13.25
N GLY A 91 -8.99 -17.19 12.48
CA GLY A 91 -8.68 -18.46 11.81
C GLY A 91 -9.70 -18.89 10.75
N ASP A 92 -10.67 -18.04 10.38
CA ASP A 92 -11.78 -18.42 9.50
C ASP A 92 -11.28 -18.60 8.04
N PRO A 93 -11.50 -19.79 7.43
CA PRO A 93 -11.15 -20.04 6.04
C PRO A 93 -11.75 -19.04 5.04
N PHE A 94 -12.90 -18.43 5.34
CA PHE A 94 -13.50 -17.39 4.52
C PHE A 94 -12.55 -16.20 4.33
N TYR A 95 -11.95 -15.69 5.42
CA TYR A 95 -11.01 -14.57 5.32
C TYR A 95 -9.67 -14.98 4.72
N ARG A 96 -9.28 -16.25 4.86
CA ARG A 96 -8.12 -16.79 4.13
C ARG A 96 -8.35 -16.75 2.62
N GLU A 97 -9.51 -17.18 2.14
CA GLU A 97 -9.85 -17.16 0.71
C GLU A 97 -9.95 -15.71 0.18
N ALA A 98 -10.57 -14.82 0.95
CA ALA A 98 -10.62 -13.39 0.67
C ALA A 98 -9.21 -12.78 0.53
N LEU A 99 -8.35 -13.01 1.53
CA LEU A 99 -6.95 -12.57 1.54
C LEU A 99 -6.20 -13.04 0.30
N MET A 100 -6.39 -14.30 -0.09
CA MET A 100 -5.71 -14.87 -1.25
C MET A 100 -6.15 -14.24 -2.57
N LYS A 101 -7.40 -13.80 -2.71
CA LYS A 101 -7.84 -13.02 -3.89
C LYS A 101 -7.04 -11.72 -4.02
N VAL A 102 -6.86 -11.00 -2.91
CA VAL A 102 -6.08 -9.75 -2.87
C VAL A 102 -4.59 -10.01 -3.13
N ALA A 103 -4.02 -11.04 -2.51
CA ALA A 103 -2.63 -11.43 -2.75
C ALA A 103 -2.36 -11.79 -4.21
N ASN A 104 -3.31 -12.44 -4.89
CA ASN A 104 -3.18 -12.75 -6.31
C ASN A 104 -3.19 -11.47 -7.17
N ALA A 105 -3.96 -10.44 -6.81
CA ALA A 105 -3.96 -9.15 -7.50
C ALA A 105 -2.60 -8.45 -7.37
N ILE A 106 -2.00 -8.44 -6.18
CA ILE A 106 -0.65 -7.90 -5.95
C ILE A 106 0.39 -8.67 -6.78
N VAL A 107 0.32 -10.00 -6.82
CA VAL A 107 1.23 -10.81 -7.65
C VAL A 107 1.05 -10.50 -9.14
N ALA A 108 -0.19 -10.37 -9.62
CA ALA A 108 -0.47 -10.02 -11.02
C ALA A 108 0.07 -8.63 -11.40
N ALA A 109 0.07 -7.70 -10.45
CA ALA A 109 0.61 -6.36 -10.62
C ALA A 109 2.15 -6.29 -10.59
N GLN A 110 2.84 -7.35 -10.15
CA GLN A 110 4.29 -7.32 -10.01
C GLN A 110 4.98 -7.17 -11.37
N ARG A 111 5.93 -6.24 -11.41
CA ARG A 111 6.66 -5.90 -12.64
C ARG A 111 7.78 -6.91 -12.95
N PRO A 112 8.27 -6.97 -14.21
CA PRO A 112 9.35 -7.88 -14.61
C PRO A 112 10.64 -7.77 -13.79
N GLU A 113 10.96 -6.59 -13.27
CA GLU A 113 12.11 -6.29 -12.42
C GLU A 113 11.93 -6.74 -10.96
N GLY A 114 10.69 -6.93 -10.48
CA GLY A 114 10.38 -7.44 -9.15
C GLY A 114 9.69 -6.47 -8.21
N GLY A 115 9.73 -5.17 -8.49
CA GLY A 115 8.96 -4.16 -7.78
C GLY A 115 7.55 -3.95 -8.32
N TRP A 116 6.93 -2.85 -7.90
CA TRP A 116 5.62 -2.39 -8.36
C TRP A 116 5.63 -0.93 -8.79
N HIS A 117 4.75 -0.60 -9.73
CA HIS A 117 4.35 0.78 -10.02
C HIS A 117 3.19 1.18 -9.09
N TYR A 118 2.88 2.48 -8.96
CA TYR A 118 1.79 2.98 -8.08
C TYR A 118 0.45 2.29 -8.33
N PHE A 119 0.19 1.91 -9.58
CA PHE A 119 -1.02 1.22 -10.00
C PHE A 119 -0.72 0.11 -11.00
N HIS A 120 -1.68 -0.79 -11.17
CA HIS A 120 -1.73 -1.76 -12.25
C HIS A 120 -3.07 -1.68 -12.96
N ASP A 121 -3.05 -1.66 -14.29
CA ASP A 121 -4.25 -1.67 -15.12
C ASP A 121 -4.42 -3.03 -15.78
N PHE A 122 -5.51 -3.73 -15.46
CA PHE A 122 -5.86 -5.01 -16.08
C PHE A 122 -6.33 -4.87 -17.54
N ASP A 123 -6.54 -3.64 -18.02
CA ASP A 123 -6.71 -3.32 -19.43
C ASP A 123 -5.60 -2.35 -19.88
N PRO A 124 -4.42 -2.89 -20.25
CA PRO A 124 -3.27 -2.06 -20.60
C PRO A 124 -3.50 -1.18 -21.85
N SER A 125 -4.49 -1.51 -22.69
CA SER A 125 -4.77 -0.77 -23.93
C SER A 125 -5.24 0.67 -23.69
N GLY A 126 -5.77 0.97 -22.51
CA GLY A 126 -6.22 2.32 -22.16
C GLY A 126 -5.22 3.13 -21.32
N VAL A 127 -4.05 2.58 -20.98
CA VAL A 127 -3.05 3.28 -20.14
C VAL A 127 -2.50 4.51 -20.85
N GLU A 128 -2.12 4.39 -22.12
CA GLU A 128 -1.59 5.51 -22.93
C GLU A 128 -2.58 6.67 -22.95
N LYS A 129 -3.84 6.39 -23.33
CA LYS A 129 -4.92 7.38 -23.35
C LYS A 129 -5.18 7.99 -21.97
N TRP A 130 -5.11 7.19 -20.90
CA TRP A 130 -5.30 7.68 -19.54
C TRP A 130 -4.20 8.66 -19.12
N TYR A 131 -2.94 8.42 -19.48
CA TYR A 131 -1.87 9.38 -19.26
C TYR A 131 -2.12 10.68 -20.04
N GLU A 132 -2.50 10.60 -21.32
CA GLU A 132 -2.80 11.78 -22.15
C GLU A 132 -3.97 12.62 -21.61
N GLU A 133 -5.00 11.96 -21.08
CA GLU A 133 -6.24 12.63 -20.70
C GLU A 133 -6.32 13.02 -19.23
N VAL A 134 -5.69 12.24 -18.34
CA VAL A 134 -5.85 12.30 -16.89
C VAL A 134 -4.49 12.47 -16.19
N GLY A 135 -3.59 11.48 -16.28
CA GLY A 135 -2.34 11.44 -15.51
C GLY A 135 -1.46 12.69 -15.74
N SER A 136 -1.21 13.03 -17.01
CA SER A 136 -0.42 14.22 -17.40
C SER A 136 -1.04 15.57 -17.04
N LYS A 137 -2.28 15.56 -16.54
CA LYS A 137 -3.02 16.77 -16.14
C LYS A 137 -3.25 16.84 -14.64
N ALA A 138 -2.79 15.86 -13.87
CA ALA A 138 -2.91 15.83 -12.42
C ALA A 138 -1.89 16.79 -11.77
N TRP A 139 -2.23 18.07 -11.73
CA TRP A 139 -1.33 19.09 -11.19
C TRP A 139 -0.97 18.83 -9.73
N GLY A 140 0.34 18.69 -9.43
CA GLY A 140 0.86 18.35 -8.11
C GLY A 140 1.07 16.85 -7.86
N TRP A 141 0.90 16.02 -8.90
CA TRP A 141 1.13 14.57 -8.91
C TRP A 141 2.05 14.23 -10.10
N GLU A 142 3.24 14.84 -10.10
CA GLU A 142 4.24 14.78 -11.17
C GLU A 142 4.64 13.35 -11.56
N GLU A 143 4.59 12.41 -10.62
CA GLU A 143 4.87 10.98 -10.80
C GLU A 143 3.91 10.28 -11.77
N PHE A 144 2.77 10.92 -12.09
CA PHE A 144 1.80 10.48 -13.10
C PHE A 144 1.87 11.27 -14.41
N TYR A 145 2.87 12.14 -14.63
CA TYR A 145 2.97 12.88 -15.87
C TYR A 145 3.36 12.03 -17.07
N HIS A 146 4.15 10.97 -16.84
CA HIS A 146 4.61 10.05 -17.87
C HIS A 146 4.59 8.62 -17.35
N TRP A 147 4.44 7.68 -18.27
CA TRP A 147 4.68 6.27 -17.96
C TRP A 147 6.18 6.01 -17.94
N ASP A 148 6.68 5.58 -16.79
CA ASP A 148 8.03 5.06 -16.67
C ASP A 148 8.00 3.54 -16.63
N ASP A 149 8.89 2.90 -17.40
CA ASP A 149 9.06 1.44 -17.38
C ASP A 149 9.90 1.01 -16.16
N ASN A 150 9.47 1.41 -14.96
CA ASN A 150 10.13 1.15 -13.69
C ASN A 150 9.15 0.81 -12.56
N SER A 151 9.71 0.54 -11.40
CA SER A 151 9.01 0.37 -10.14
C SER A 151 9.41 1.48 -9.17
N THR A 152 8.57 1.72 -8.17
CA THR A 152 8.75 2.80 -7.20
C THR A 152 8.84 2.26 -5.77
N PHE A 153 9.70 2.88 -4.97
CA PHE A 153 9.78 2.71 -3.52
C PHE A 153 9.00 3.81 -2.78
N ASP A 154 8.54 4.84 -3.49
CA ASP A 154 7.73 5.92 -2.95
C ASP A 154 6.45 5.38 -2.33
N ASP A 155 5.96 6.05 -1.28
CA ASP A 155 4.70 5.76 -0.61
C ASP A 155 4.47 4.28 -0.27
N ASP A 156 5.54 3.63 0.21
CA ASP A 156 5.53 2.21 0.61
C ASP A 156 5.06 1.25 -0.51
N VAL A 157 5.09 1.64 -1.79
CA VAL A 157 4.54 0.83 -2.88
C VAL A 157 5.23 -0.52 -2.97
N THR A 158 6.54 -0.54 -3.22
CA THR A 158 7.27 -1.80 -3.33
C THR A 158 7.51 -2.44 -1.96
N ALA A 159 7.84 -1.64 -0.94
CA ALA A 159 8.14 -2.18 0.39
C ALA A 159 6.90 -2.78 1.06
N GLY A 160 5.76 -2.10 1.00
CA GLY A 160 4.47 -2.53 1.54
C GLY A 160 3.87 -3.72 0.82
N ALA A 161 3.95 -3.75 -0.52
CA ALA A 161 3.53 -4.93 -1.29
C ALA A 161 4.39 -6.16 -0.96
N SER A 162 5.70 -5.97 -0.82
CA SER A 162 6.63 -7.03 -0.44
C SER A 162 6.38 -7.53 0.99
N ASP A 163 6.15 -6.62 1.92
CA ASP A 163 5.85 -6.94 3.31
C ASP A 163 4.55 -7.74 3.44
N PHE A 164 3.51 -7.31 2.72
CA PHE A 164 2.24 -8.01 2.64
C PHE A 164 2.40 -9.43 2.07
N LEU A 165 3.10 -9.60 0.94
CA LEU A 165 3.34 -10.93 0.38
C LEU A 165 4.19 -11.81 1.30
N MET A 166 5.15 -11.22 2.03
CA MET A 166 5.94 -11.95 3.03
C MET A 166 5.05 -12.52 4.13
N ASP A 167 4.13 -11.71 4.65
CA ASP A 167 3.20 -12.20 5.66
C ASP A 167 2.25 -13.24 5.10
N VAL A 168 1.64 -13.02 3.94
CA VAL A 168 0.77 -14.02 3.30
C VAL A 168 1.51 -15.36 3.12
N TYR A 169 2.76 -15.33 2.64
CA TYR A 169 3.57 -16.54 2.49
C TYR A 169 3.82 -17.23 3.83
N TRP A 170 4.18 -16.51 4.89
CA TRP A 170 4.49 -17.15 6.17
C TRP A 170 3.27 -17.65 6.94
N GLU A 171 2.11 -17.05 6.72
CA GLU A 171 0.85 -17.46 7.35
C GLU A 171 0.21 -18.65 6.63
N THR A 172 0.40 -18.74 5.30
CA THR A 172 -0.25 -19.77 4.49
C THR A 172 0.68 -20.89 4.03
N LEU A 173 1.98 -20.62 3.98
CA LEU A 173 3.03 -21.43 3.33
C LEU A 173 2.71 -21.81 1.87
N ASP A 174 1.86 -21.03 1.21
CA ASP A 174 1.48 -21.30 -0.17
C ASP A 174 2.64 -20.97 -1.12
N PRO A 175 3.15 -21.95 -1.89
CA PRO A 175 4.35 -21.78 -2.71
C PRO A 175 4.17 -20.75 -3.82
N ARG A 176 2.93 -20.39 -4.19
CA ARG A 176 2.64 -19.39 -5.23
C ARG A 176 3.18 -18.01 -4.88
N TYR A 177 3.26 -17.67 -3.58
CA TYR A 177 3.72 -16.36 -3.13
C TYR A 177 5.23 -16.28 -2.92
N LYS A 178 5.91 -17.43 -2.82
CA LYS A 178 7.36 -17.47 -2.56
C LYS A 178 8.16 -16.86 -3.71
N GLY A 179 7.86 -17.22 -4.95
CA GLY A 179 8.58 -16.72 -6.13
C GLY A 179 8.52 -15.19 -6.25
N PRO A 180 7.32 -14.59 -6.29
CA PRO A 180 7.14 -13.14 -6.30
C PRO A 180 7.82 -12.42 -5.13
N LEU A 181 7.70 -12.97 -3.91
CA LEU A 181 8.35 -12.40 -2.73
C LEU A 181 9.88 -12.38 -2.86
N MET A 182 10.49 -13.50 -3.25
CA MET A 182 11.95 -13.57 -3.41
C MET A 182 12.43 -12.59 -4.48
N LYS A 183 11.68 -12.48 -5.58
CA LYS A 183 11.98 -11.52 -6.65
C LYS A 183 11.95 -10.06 -6.16
N ALA A 184 10.99 -9.72 -5.30
CA ALA A 184 10.92 -8.38 -4.72
C ALA A 184 12.07 -8.09 -3.74
N LEU A 185 12.46 -9.09 -2.93
CA LEU A 185 13.63 -8.95 -2.04
C LEU A 185 14.93 -8.79 -2.83
N ASP A 186 15.09 -9.54 -3.93
CA ASP A 186 16.23 -9.40 -4.83
C ASP A 186 16.25 -8.01 -5.49
N PHE A 187 15.08 -7.50 -5.93
CA PHE A 187 14.92 -6.15 -6.46
C PHE A 187 15.36 -5.07 -5.46
N VAL A 188 14.93 -5.17 -4.20
CA VAL A 188 15.31 -4.22 -3.13
C VAL A 188 16.82 -4.25 -2.87
N LEU A 189 17.42 -5.45 -2.88
CA LEU A 189 18.87 -5.59 -2.72
C LEU A 189 19.65 -4.99 -3.89
N GLU A 190 19.18 -5.21 -5.12
CA GLU A 190 19.82 -4.72 -6.34
C GLU A 190 19.77 -3.20 -6.45
N ALA A 191 18.65 -2.59 -6.05
CA ALA A 191 18.46 -1.15 -6.08
C ALA A 191 19.27 -0.38 -5.03
N GLN A 192 19.85 -1.05 -4.03
CA GLN A 192 20.57 -0.38 -2.95
C GLN A 192 21.88 0.23 -3.46
N TYR A 193 22.05 1.54 -3.25
CA TYR A 193 23.29 2.22 -3.59
C TYR A 193 24.44 1.82 -2.65
N PRO A 194 25.71 2.02 -3.07
CA PRO A 194 26.88 1.59 -2.30
C PRO A 194 26.96 2.13 -0.85
N LEU A 195 26.48 3.36 -0.59
CA LEU A 195 26.44 3.94 0.76
C LEU A 195 25.27 3.44 1.61
N GLY A 196 24.31 2.73 1.02
CA GLY A 196 23.25 2.01 1.73
C GLY A 196 21.84 2.58 1.58
N GLY A 197 21.64 3.80 1.06
CA GLY A 197 20.29 4.28 0.73
C GLY A 197 19.79 3.76 -0.62
N TRP A 198 18.58 4.19 -1.01
CA TRP A 198 17.90 3.75 -2.23
C TRP A 198 17.44 4.94 -3.08
N PRO A 199 17.29 4.75 -4.41
CA PRO A 199 16.54 5.68 -5.24
C PRO A 199 15.05 5.65 -4.91
N GLN A 200 14.31 6.68 -5.34
CA GLN A 200 12.84 6.63 -5.28
C GLN A 200 12.29 5.62 -6.30
N ARG A 201 12.90 5.50 -7.48
CA ARG A 201 12.49 4.57 -8.54
C ARG A 201 13.64 3.69 -9.02
N TYR A 202 13.33 2.49 -9.50
CA TYR A 202 14.32 1.57 -10.09
C TYR A 202 13.61 0.59 -11.05
N PRO A 203 14.20 0.19 -12.19
CA PRO A 203 15.48 0.60 -12.74
C PRO A 203 15.48 1.98 -13.43
N HIS A 204 16.66 2.41 -13.88
CA HIS A 204 16.89 3.62 -14.68
C HIS A 204 16.36 4.93 -14.06
N PRO A 205 16.66 5.20 -12.78
CA PRO A 205 16.21 6.44 -12.18
C PRO A 205 16.88 7.65 -12.83
N HIS A 206 16.17 8.76 -12.82
CA HIS A 206 16.61 10.01 -13.39
C HIS A 206 16.03 11.21 -12.64
N GLY A 207 16.68 12.38 -12.74
CA GLY A 207 16.27 13.56 -12.00
C GLY A 207 16.19 13.29 -10.49
N TYR A 208 15.12 13.78 -9.85
CA TYR A 208 14.86 13.60 -8.42
C TYR A 208 14.84 12.12 -7.99
N SER A 209 14.28 11.25 -8.83
CA SER A 209 14.11 9.83 -8.48
C SER A 209 15.43 9.05 -8.34
N ALA A 210 16.56 9.61 -8.81
CA ALA A 210 17.88 9.00 -8.73
C ALA A 210 18.64 9.29 -7.44
N TYR A 211 18.19 10.24 -6.64
CA TYR A 211 18.85 10.58 -5.39
C TYR A 211 18.70 9.48 -4.35
N TYR A 212 19.58 9.49 -3.34
CA TYR A 212 19.28 8.76 -2.12
C TYR A 212 18.03 9.38 -1.48
N THR A 213 16.96 8.61 -1.32
CA THR A 213 15.65 9.15 -0.95
C THR A 213 15.20 8.69 0.44
N PHE A 214 14.89 9.65 1.29
CA PHE A 214 14.16 9.45 2.55
C PHE A 214 12.67 9.79 2.44
N ASN A 215 12.29 10.59 1.43
CA ASN A 215 10.90 10.94 1.15
C ASN A 215 9.98 9.72 1.17
N ASP A 216 8.79 9.90 1.75
CA ASP A 216 7.73 8.89 1.84
C ASP A 216 8.20 7.50 2.30
N GLY A 217 9.18 7.51 3.19
CA GLY A 217 9.69 6.30 3.84
C GLY A 217 10.54 5.40 2.96
N VAL A 218 10.97 5.83 1.76
CA VAL A 218 11.74 4.98 0.81
C VAL A 218 12.88 4.20 1.48
N THR A 219 13.82 4.89 2.12
CA THR A 219 14.96 4.23 2.78
C THR A 219 14.51 3.46 4.04
N GLU A 220 13.57 4.00 4.81
CA GLU A 220 13.08 3.35 6.04
C GLU A 220 12.38 2.03 5.74
N GLY A 221 11.40 2.04 4.84
CA GLY A 221 10.59 0.88 4.46
C GLY A 221 11.46 -0.25 3.93
N ASN A 222 12.46 0.07 3.10
CA ASN A 222 13.42 -0.93 2.62
C ASN A 222 14.26 -1.55 3.75
N ILE A 223 14.70 -0.75 4.74
CA ILE A 223 15.39 -1.27 5.93
C ILE A 223 14.48 -2.19 6.73
N GLN A 224 13.25 -1.78 7.00
CA GLN A 224 12.29 -2.55 7.78
C GLN A 224 11.96 -3.89 7.09
N LEU A 225 11.70 -3.85 5.77
CA LEU A 225 11.44 -5.03 4.95
C LEU A 225 12.61 -6.02 5.01
N LEU A 226 13.83 -5.56 4.75
CA LEU A 226 15.03 -6.41 4.76
C LEU A 226 15.30 -6.96 6.16
N TRP A 227 15.07 -6.18 7.21
CA TRP A 227 15.22 -6.65 8.58
C TRP A 227 14.21 -7.75 8.94
N LYS A 228 12.95 -7.58 8.52
CA LYS A 228 11.90 -8.60 8.70
C LYS A 228 12.21 -9.85 7.88
N ALA A 229 12.68 -9.70 6.64
CA ALA A 229 13.13 -10.80 5.79
C ALA A 229 14.30 -11.57 6.44
N TYR A 230 15.29 -10.87 7.00
CA TYR A 230 16.36 -11.51 7.77
C TYR A 230 15.80 -12.34 8.94
N LYS A 231 14.90 -11.77 9.75
CA LYS A 231 14.30 -12.49 10.89
C LYS A 231 13.53 -13.74 10.45
N LYS A 232 12.89 -13.72 9.28
CA LYS A 232 12.08 -14.82 8.76
C LYS A 232 12.91 -15.90 8.06
N PHE A 233 13.87 -15.49 7.23
CA PHE A 233 14.62 -16.39 6.35
C PHE A 233 16.04 -16.71 6.82
N GLY A 234 16.60 -15.91 7.74
CA GLY A 234 17.98 -16.07 8.23
C GLY A 234 19.06 -15.74 7.20
N ASN A 235 18.72 -15.11 6.07
CA ASN A 235 19.69 -14.72 5.05
C ASN A 235 20.45 -13.46 5.50
N GLU A 236 21.74 -13.63 5.73
CA GLU A 236 22.64 -12.60 6.25
C GLU A 236 22.81 -11.41 5.30
N GLU A 237 22.59 -11.57 4.00
CA GLU A 237 22.65 -10.45 3.05
C GLU A 237 21.56 -9.41 3.32
N TYR A 238 20.36 -9.83 3.73
CA TYR A 238 19.30 -8.90 4.13
C TYR A 238 19.71 -8.10 5.36
N ARG A 239 20.33 -8.75 6.36
CA ARG A 239 20.86 -8.06 7.54
C ARG A 239 21.93 -7.05 7.16
N LYS A 240 22.90 -7.44 6.32
CA LYS A 240 23.98 -6.55 5.87
C LYS A 240 23.42 -5.34 5.11
N ALA A 241 22.47 -5.57 4.20
CA ALA A 241 21.83 -4.49 3.45
C ALA A 241 21.04 -3.54 4.35
N ALA A 242 20.23 -4.06 5.29
CA ALA A 242 19.53 -3.24 6.27
C ALA A 242 20.51 -2.40 7.11
N LEU A 243 21.63 -2.98 7.56
CA LEU A 243 22.66 -2.26 8.30
C LEU A 243 23.38 -1.19 7.47
N ARG A 244 23.59 -1.41 6.17
CA ARG A 244 24.08 -0.36 5.26
C ARG A 244 23.09 0.79 5.15
N GLY A 245 21.78 0.50 5.06
CA GLY A 245 20.74 1.53 5.09
C GLY A 245 20.76 2.34 6.39
N MET A 246 20.91 1.68 7.55
CA MET A 246 21.06 2.36 8.83
C MET A 246 22.36 3.18 8.92
N TYR A 247 23.45 2.70 8.31
CA TYR A 247 24.69 3.46 8.20
C TYR A 247 24.51 4.72 7.36
N PHE A 248 23.72 4.65 6.27
CA PHE A 248 23.39 5.80 5.44
C PHE A 248 22.78 6.94 6.26
N TYR A 249 21.84 6.66 7.18
CA TYR A 249 21.29 7.68 8.11
C TYR A 249 22.39 8.40 8.92
N ILE A 250 23.44 7.71 9.33
CA ILE A 250 24.50 8.33 10.13
C ILE A 250 25.35 9.26 9.26
N VAL A 251 25.73 8.82 8.06
CA VAL A 251 26.65 9.58 7.20
C VAL A 251 25.99 10.70 6.41
N SER A 252 24.68 10.62 6.16
CA SER A 252 23.93 11.66 5.44
C SER A 252 23.37 12.77 6.34
N GLN A 253 23.57 12.67 7.66
CA GLN A 253 23.10 13.70 8.58
C GLN A 253 23.86 15.02 8.35
N ASN A 254 23.10 16.10 8.11
CA ASN A 254 23.66 17.43 7.99
C ASN A 254 24.35 17.87 9.30
N PRO A 255 25.46 18.61 9.25
CA PRO A 255 26.09 19.16 10.44
C PRO A 255 25.28 20.32 11.04
N PRO A 256 25.56 20.72 12.30
CA PRO A 256 25.02 21.95 12.87
C PRO A 256 25.28 23.19 11.98
N PRO A 257 24.37 24.19 11.97
CA PRO A 257 23.22 24.34 12.87
C PRO A 257 21.93 23.65 12.40
N GLN A 258 21.91 23.04 11.21
CA GLN A 258 20.73 22.36 10.65
C GLN A 258 20.90 20.85 10.74
N ALA A 259 21.18 20.34 11.95
CA ALA A 259 21.32 18.91 12.16
C ALA A 259 20.00 18.20 11.86
N GLY A 260 20.01 17.32 10.85
CA GLY A 260 18.83 16.64 10.32
C GLY A 260 19.13 16.00 8.96
N TRP A 261 18.08 15.54 8.28
CA TRP A 261 18.16 14.91 6.97
C TRP A 261 17.33 15.69 5.96
N SER A 262 17.84 15.81 4.75
CA SER A 262 17.06 16.27 3.61
C SER A 262 16.13 15.13 3.16
N GLN A 263 15.06 15.43 2.44
CA GLN A 263 14.23 14.36 1.86
C GLN A 263 14.98 13.54 0.80
N ALA A 264 15.97 14.15 0.14
CA ALA A 264 16.82 13.48 -0.84
C ALA A 264 18.26 14.02 -0.81
N HIS A 265 19.22 13.19 -1.20
CA HIS A 265 20.65 13.53 -1.27
C HIS A 265 21.27 13.09 -2.61
N GLU A 266 22.15 13.93 -3.18
CA GLU A 266 22.89 13.61 -4.39
C GLU A 266 23.82 12.39 -4.22
N LEU A 267 24.15 11.71 -5.32
CA LEU A 267 24.99 10.51 -5.28
C LEU A 267 26.47 10.79 -4.94
N SER A 268 26.90 12.05 -5.00
CA SER A 268 28.26 12.48 -4.67
C SER A 268 28.49 12.76 -3.18
N LEU A 269 27.53 12.40 -2.32
CA LEU A 269 27.61 12.59 -0.87
C LEU A 269 28.81 11.86 -0.23
#